data_AF-E3NBV7-F1
#
_entry.id   AF-E3NBV7-F1
#
_cell.length_a   1.000
_cell.length_b   1.000
_cell.length_c   1.000
_cell.angle_alpha   90.00
_cell.angle_beta   90.00
_cell.angle_gamma   90.00
#
_symmetry.space_group_name_H-M   'P 1'
#
loop_
_entity.id
_entity.type
_entity.pdbx_description
1 polymer ?
#
loop_
_entity_poly.entity_id
_entity_poly.type
_entity_poly.pdbx_seq_one_letter_code
_entity_poly.pdbx_strand_id
1 'polypeptide(L)'
;MDMPDLVMRKIMENVDFITILKLRKVCHAFRNFIDDTTQDYRLTHIQFSVYPSMISVEMRASWGLIGLHYVRYKGGNCLRHVTTDCTNKTNLMKGEDFVEAVFDEIGVILKIHKAPLEDLSIHACNSNDFRKISFDKNIMKKWLNTNWIFGWCSRQRDYNIEKHLSKMNKDFLLKPTADKFYDGLEKILRSRDSLMRLKCMAAQVIIPQYFLKIAPFIDLKTIKYLELMKESDVANKELKFDKIVELDNWECIQDLRIKGFGITVPVEKFLHKSSLKISISTISMEDVLLIQTNFLNSPSFFEEYTIHYEHLTTDVDELDSILGYFTDAYEEKCWGYAIPETDKTLEIRHSSSHRYFTFTWDEEEPFSRSEDIDF
;
A
#
# COMPACT_ATOMS: atom_id res chain seq x y z
N MET A 1 -32.42 3.69 25.62
CA MET A 1 -32.00 5.06 25.98
C MET A 1 -32.46 5.94 24.84
N ASP A 2 -33.43 6.81 25.08
CA ASP A 2 -33.82 7.83 24.10
C ASP A 2 -33.00 9.09 24.37
N MET A 3 -31.81 9.15 23.76
CA MET A 3 -31.01 10.37 23.72
C MET A 3 -31.26 11.05 22.38
N PRO A 4 -31.66 12.33 22.34
CA PRO A 4 -31.93 13.02 21.08
C PRO A 4 -30.70 13.07 20.16
N ASP A 5 -30.91 12.94 18.85
CA ASP A 5 -29.84 12.96 17.83
C ASP A 5 -28.92 14.18 17.93
N LEU A 6 -29.45 15.33 18.33
CA LEU A 6 -28.65 16.55 18.52
C LEU A 6 -27.62 16.39 19.64
N VAL A 7 -27.98 15.72 20.74
CA VAL A 7 -27.07 15.45 21.86
C VAL A 7 -26.02 14.42 21.43
N MET A 8 -26.45 13.37 20.73
CA MET A 8 -25.56 12.34 20.20
C MET A 8 -24.52 12.94 19.24
N ARG A 9 -24.95 13.81 18.30
CA ARG A 9 -24.03 14.56 17.40
C ARG A 9 -23.01 15.36 18.19
N LYS A 10 -23.47 16.11 19.20
CA LYS A 10 -22.59 16.96 20.00
C LYS A 10 -21.60 16.15 20.84
N ILE A 11 -21.97 14.96 21.30
CA ILE A 11 -21.02 14.02 21.93
C ILE A 11 -19.96 13.60 20.91
N MET A 12 -20.37 13.13 19.73
CA MET A 12 -19.45 12.64 18.68
C MET A 12 -18.49 13.72 18.16
N GLU A 13 -18.95 14.97 18.07
CA GLU A 13 -18.11 16.13 17.73
C GLU A 13 -17.00 16.42 18.77
N ASN A 14 -17.12 15.90 20.00
CA ASN A 14 -16.22 16.21 21.12
C ASN A 14 -15.43 15.00 21.64
N VAL A 15 -15.56 13.82 21.03
CA VAL A 15 -14.83 12.61 21.46
C VAL A 15 -13.83 12.14 20.41
N ASP A 16 -12.71 11.58 20.87
CA ASP A 16 -11.75 10.96 19.96
C ASP A 16 -12.32 9.72 19.29
N PHE A 17 -11.74 9.35 18.15
CA PHE A 17 -12.21 8.23 17.34
C PHE A 17 -12.23 6.89 18.11
N ILE A 18 -11.25 6.65 18.98
CA ILE A 18 -11.20 5.46 19.82
C ILE A 18 -12.40 5.42 20.79
N THR A 19 -12.81 6.57 21.29
CA THR A 19 -13.97 6.73 22.17
C THR A 19 -15.26 6.54 21.41
N ILE A 20 -15.35 6.98 20.15
CA ILE A 20 -16.48 6.67 19.26
C ILE A 20 -16.62 5.15 19.08
N LEU A 21 -15.52 4.44 18.79
CA LEU A 21 -15.53 2.98 18.68
C LEU A 21 -15.95 2.29 19.99
N LYS A 22 -15.57 2.86 21.14
CA LYS A 22 -16.02 2.35 22.45
C LYS A 22 -17.52 2.59 22.65
N LEU A 23 -18.02 3.80 22.39
CA LEU A 23 -19.44 4.17 22.54
C LEU A 23 -20.34 3.28 21.68
N ARG A 24 -19.90 2.96 20.46
CA ARG A 24 -20.57 2.00 19.56
C ARG A 24 -20.78 0.62 20.20
N LYS A 25 -19.87 0.18 21.08
CA LYS A 25 -19.96 -1.10 21.80
C LYS A 25 -20.87 -1.03 23.03
N VAL A 26 -21.25 0.17 23.51
CA VAL A 26 -22.02 0.35 24.76
C VAL A 26 -23.50 0.01 24.62
N CYS A 27 -24.21 0.52 23.60
CA CYS A 27 -25.64 0.25 23.43
C CYS A 27 -26.10 0.31 21.97
N HIS A 28 -27.28 -0.26 21.69
CA HIS A 28 -27.87 -0.28 20.35
C HIS A 28 -28.16 1.13 19.80
N ALA A 29 -28.54 2.08 20.65
CA ALA A 29 -28.82 3.46 20.22
C ALA A 29 -27.55 4.16 19.71
N PHE A 30 -26.43 4.10 20.44
CA PHE A 30 -25.14 4.61 19.96
C PHE A 30 -24.67 3.88 18.72
N ARG A 31 -24.85 2.56 18.66
CA ARG A 31 -24.47 1.77 17.50
C ARG A 31 -25.19 2.22 16.24
N ASN A 32 -26.53 2.24 16.27
CA ASN A 32 -27.33 2.64 15.12
C ASN A 32 -27.04 4.09 14.75
N PHE A 33 -26.96 4.99 15.74
CA PHE A 33 -26.62 6.39 15.49
C PHE A 33 -25.26 6.55 14.82
N ILE A 34 -24.19 5.92 15.31
CA ILE A 34 -22.84 6.02 14.73
C ILE A 34 -22.81 5.40 13.32
N ASP A 35 -23.49 4.26 13.13
CA ASP A 35 -23.53 3.54 11.86
C ASP A 35 -24.33 4.32 10.80
N ASP A 36 -25.40 5.03 11.19
CA ASP A 36 -26.27 5.78 10.30
C ASP A 36 -25.76 7.21 10.03
N THR A 37 -25.25 7.89 11.07
CA THR A 37 -24.89 9.31 10.94
C THR A 37 -23.61 9.55 10.17
N THR A 38 -22.79 8.52 9.91
CA THR A 38 -21.56 8.55 9.09
C THR A 38 -20.93 9.95 9.10
N GLN A 39 -20.68 10.48 10.30
CA GLN A 39 -20.08 11.80 10.41
C GLN A 39 -18.76 11.69 9.64
N ASP A 40 -18.62 12.59 8.67
CA ASP A 40 -17.49 12.63 7.77
C ASP A 40 -16.25 12.98 8.59
N TYR A 41 -15.66 11.98 9.25
CA TYR A 41 -14.43 12.13 10.02
C TYR A 41 -13.27 12.54 9.12
N ARG A 42 -13.50 12.68 7.80
CA ARG A 42 -12.51 12.95 6.76
C ARG A 42 -11.35 11.98 6.89
N LEU A 43 -11.70 10.70 7.08
CA LEU A 43 -10.73 9.63 6.95
C LEU A 43 -10.22 9.69 5.53
N THR A 44 -8.93 9.94 5.38
CA THR A 44 -8.30 10.18 4.08
C THR A 44 -7.34 9.06 3.75
N HIS A 45 -6.66 8.49 4.75
CA HIS A 45 -5.63 7.48 4.53
C HIS A 45 -5.85 6.28 5.46
N ILE A 46 -5.71 5.08 4.92
CA ILE A 46 -5.62 3.84 5.69
C ILE A 46 -4.45 3.02 5.16
N GLN A 47 -3.52 2.67 6.03
CA GLN A 47 -2.40 1.80 5.71
C GLN A 47 -2.44 0.55 6.57
N PHE A 48 -2.45 -0.62 5.94
CA PHE A 48 -2.26 -1.90 6.58
C PHE A 48 -0.81 -2.37 6.39
N SER A 49 -0.15 -2.81 7.46
CA SER A 49 1.09 -3.58 7.38
C SER A 49 0.86 -4.96 7.96
N VAL A 50 0.96 -5.98 7.10
CA VAL A 50 0.66 -7.38 7.42
C VAL A 50 1.97 -8.15 7.56
N TYR A 51 2.22 -8.67 8.75
CA TYR A 51 3.41 -9.44 9.12
C TYR A 51 3.03 -10.87 9.52
N PRO A 52 3.98 -11.81 9.65
CA PRO A 52 3.68 -13.16 10.09
C PRO A 52 2.91 -13.26 11.42
N SER A 53 3.12 -12.34 12.34
CA SER A 53 2.52 -12.37 13.69
C SER A 53 2.04 -11.02 14.19
N MET A 54 1.87 -10.07 13.29
CA MET A 54 1.42 -8.73 13.61
C MET A 54 0.64 -8.15 12.44
N ILE A 55 -0.43 -7.42 12.73
CA ILE A 55 -1.04 -6.51 11.77
C ILE A 55 -0.98 -5.12 12.40
N SER A 56 -0.44 -4.17 11.65
CA SER A 56 -0.47 -2.75 12.01
C SER A 56 -1.43 -2.02 11.08
N VAL A 57 -2.21 -1.10 11.63
CA VAL A 57 -3.14 -0.26 10.90
C VAL A 57 -2.85 1.18 11.29
N GLU A 58 -2.49 1.99 10.31
CA GLU A 58 -2.34 3.42 10.46
C GLU A 58 -3.50 4.11 9.75
N MET A 59 -4.17 5.02 10.45
CA MET A 59 -5.30 5.78 9.91
C MET A 59 -5.04 7.26 10.12
N ARG A 60 -5.26 8.05 9.07
CA ARG A 60 -5.20 9.51 9.14
C ARG A 60 -6.55 10.12 8.81
N ALA A 61 -7.01 10.98 9.69
CA ALA A 61 -8.24 11.71 9.50
C ALA A 61 -8.13 13.14 10.07
N SER A 62 -9.25 13.86 10.11
CA SER A 62 -9.29 15.21 10.72
C SER A 62 -8.88 15.26 12.19
N TRP A 63 -9.02 14.14 12.92
CA TRP A 63 -8.66 14.02 14.33
C TRP A 63 -7.18 13.67 14.57
N GLY A 64 -6.36 13.54 13.52
CA GLY A 64 -4.93 13.22 13.63
C GLY A 64 -4.56 11.83 13.13
N LEU A 65 -3.51 11.25 13.71
CA LEU A 65 -2.96 9.94 13.36
C LEU A 65 -3.29 8.90 14.44
N ILE A 66 -3.82 7.74 14.03
CA ILE A 66 -4.04 6.59 14.91
C ILE A 66 -3.23 5.42 14.36
N GLY A 67 -2.33 4.91 15.19
CA GLY A 67 -1.66 3.63 15.02
C GLY A 67 -2.32 2.56 15.87
N LEU A 68 -2.66 1.43 15.26
CA LEU A 68 -3.21 0.25 15.93
C LEU A 68 -2.35 -0.95 15.56
N HIS A 69 -1.84 -1.66 16.56
CA HIS A 69 -1.01 -2.85 16.33
C HIS A 69 -1.59 -4.03 17.08
N TYR A 70 -1.83 -5.12 16.35
CA TYR A 70 -2.38 -6.35 16.87
C TYR A 70 -1.31 -7.43 16.70
N VAL A 71 -0.76 -7.90 17.81
CA VAL A 71 0.38 -8.83 17.83
C VAL A 71 -0.06 -10.15 18.43
N ARG A 72 0.29 -11.26 17.76
CA ARG A 72 0.09 -12.61 18.28
C ARG A 72 0.81 -12.78 19.62
N TYR A 73 0.09 -13.33 20.59
CA TYR A 73 0.62 -13.57 21.93
C TYR A 73 0.22 -14.94 22.48
N LYS A 74 1.02 -15.43 23.45
CA LYS A 74 0.93 -16.78 24.03
C LYS A 74 -0.50 -17.24 24.29
N GLY A 75 -0.81 -18.48 23.93
CA GLY A 75 -2.08 -19.14 24.29
C GLY A 75 -3.29 -18.66 23.48
N GLY A 76 -3.08 -18.24 22.23
CA GLY A 76 -4.16 -17.74 21.36
C GLY A 76 -4.65 -16.34 21.77
N ASN A 77 -3.81 -15.58 22.46
CA ASN A 77 -4.13 -14.21 22.87
C ASN A 77 -3.60 -13.20 21.84
N CYS A 78 -4.08 -11.96 21.92
CA CYS A 78 -3.60 -10.84 21.12
C CYS A 78 -3.13 -9.71 22.04
N LEU A 79 -1.99 -9.09 21.72
CA LEU A 79 -1.62 -7.78 22.26
C LEU A 79 -2.12 -6.71 21.31
N ARG A 80 -2.95 -5.82 21.83
CA ARG A 80 -3.45 -4.65 21.10
C ARG A 80 -2.78 -3.40 21.63
N HIS A 81 -1.97 -2.76 20.80
CA HIS A 81 -1.34 -1.49 21.08
C HIS A 81 -2.05 -0.37 20.32
N VAL A 82 -2.33 0.74 20.99
CA VAL A 82 -2.88 1.95 20.39
C VAL A 82 -1.89 3.08 20.59
N THR A 83 -1.62 3.79 19.51
CA THR A 83 -0.86 5.03 19.50
C THR A 83 -1.73 6.12 18.88
N THR A 84 -1.96 7.20 19.62
CA THR A 84 -2.59 8.44 19.17
C THR A 84 -1.78 9.60 19.77
N ASP A 85 -2.10 10.84 19.40
CA ASP A 85 -1.46 12.04 19.97
C ASP A 85 -1.54 12.10 21.51
N CYS A 86 -2.57 11.49 22.09
CA CYS A 86 -2.85 11.52 23.54
C CYS A 86 -2.78 10.14 24.21
N THR A 87 -2.69 9.06 23.46
CA THR A 87 -2.75 7.68 23.98
C THR A 87 -1.60 6.86 23.47
N ASN A 88 -0.84 6.27 24.38
CA ASN A 88 0.07 5.17 24.09
C ASN A 88 -0.25 4.05 25.08
N LYS A 89 -0.97 3.02 24.63
CA LYS A 89 -1.49 1.98 25.54
C LYS A 89 -1.54 0.61 24.89
N THR A 90 -1.07 -0.38 25.63
CA THR A 90 -1.18 -1.81 25.27
C THR A 90 -2.23 -2.50 26.13
N ASN A 91 -3.05 -3.37 25.54
CA ASN A 91 -3.96 -4.24 26.28
C ASN A 91 -3.77 -5.69 25.81
N LEU A 92 -3.95 -6.64 26.74
CA LEU A 92 -4.01 -8.06 26.42
C LEU A 92 -5.46 -8.45 26.16
N MET A 93 -5.75 -8.89 24.94
CA MET A 93 -7.03 -9.44 24.52
C MET A 93 -6.95 -10.96 24.66
N LYS A 94 -7.73 -11.52 25.60
CA LYS A 94 -7.63 -12.94 25.97
C LYS A 94 -8.51 -13.79 25.06
N GLY A 95 -7.95 -14.87 24.50
CA GLY A 95 -8.67 -15.81 23.64
C GLY A 95 -9.06 -15.23 22.27
N GLU A 96 -8.45 -14.12 21.86
CA GLU A 96 -8.74 -13.47 20.58
C GLU A 96 -7.56 -13.64 19.62
N ASP A 97 -7.84 -14.14 18.42
CA ASP A 97 -6.87 -14.16 17.33
C ASP A 97 -6.65 -12.72 16.83
N PHE A 98 -5.37 -12.36 16.63
CA PHE A 98 -4.99 -11.00 16.29
C PHE A 98 -5.53 -10.52 14.92
N VAL A 99 -5.80 -11.42 13.96
CA VAL A 99 -6.39 -11.05 12.67
C VAL A 99 -7.88 -10.74 12.86
N GLU A 100 -8.59 -11.58 13.61
CA GLU A 100 -10.01 -11.34 13.94
C GLU A 100 -10.17 -10.05 14.74
N ALA A 101 -9.28 -9.80 15.72
CA ALA A 101 -9.28 -8.58 16.52
C ALA A 101 -9.13 -7.30 15.68
N VAL A 102 -8.37 -7.35 14.58
CA VAL A 102 -8.29 -6.25 13.61
C VAL A 102 -9.65 -6.02 12.96
N PHE A 103 -10.28 -7.06 12.40
CA PHE A 103 -11.53 -6.90 11.66
C PHE A 103 -12.74 -6.60 12.57
N ASP A 104 -12.73 -7.02 13.82
CA ASP A 104 -13.76 -6.67 14.80
C ASP A 104 -13.79 -5.17 15.12
N GLU A 105 -12.65 -4.48 15.02
CA GLU A 105 -12.55 -3.05 15.27
C GLU A 105 -12.50 -2.22 13.98
N ILE A 106 -11.61 -2.59 13.05
CA ILE A 106 -11.39 -1.86 11.80
C ILE A 106 -12.41 -2.22 10.73
N GLY A 107 -12.89 -3.46 10.71
CA GLY A 107 -13.88 -3.90 9.72
C GLY A 107 -15.18 -3.10 9.82
N VAL A 108 -15.52 -2.62 11.02
CA VAL A 108 -16.63 -1.70 11.25
C VAL A 108 -16.43 -0.38 10.50
N ILE A 109 -15.24 0.21 10.61
CA ILE A 109 -14.88 1.47 9.97
C ILE A 109 -14.93 1.31 8.45
N LEU A 110 -14.27 0.26 7.95
CA LEU A 110 -14.26 -0.09 6.53
C LEU A 110 -15.64 -0.41 5.99
N LYS A 111 -16.59 -0.85 6.82
CA LYS A 111 -17.96 -1.12 6.37
C LYS A 111 -18.80 0.16 6.29
N ILE A 112 -18.65 1.05 7.26
CA ILE A 112 -19.48 2.24 7.43
C ILE A 112 -18.96 3.43 6.60
N HIS A 113 -17.66 3.49 6.31
CA HIS A 113 -17.07 4.61 5.57
C HIS A 113 -17.54 4.67 4.11
N LYS A 114 -18.22 5.76 3.73
CA LYS A 114 -18.79 5.97 2.39
C LYS A 114 -18.10 7.04 1.55
N ALA A 115 -17.38 7.97 2.20
CA ALA A 115 -16.63 9.00 1.49
C ALA A 115 -15.47 8.37 0.69
N PRO A 116 -15.00 9.01 -0.39
CA PRO A 116 -13.80 8.56 -1.07
C PRO A 116 -12.57 8.71 -0.17
N LEU A 117 -11.75 7.65 -0.06
CA LEU A 117 -10.43 7.74 0.55
C LEU A 117 -9.46 8.44 -0.42
N GLU A 118 -8.51 9.19 0.13
CA GLU A 118 -7.37 9.69 -0.65
C GLU A 118 -6.41 8.54 -0.94
N ASP A 119 -6.10 7.72 0.07
CA ASP A 119 -5.15 6.62 -0.04
C ASP A 119 -5.58 5.37 0.74
N LEU A 120 -5.42 4.20 0.11
CA LEU A 120 -5.48 2.90 0.76
C LEU A 120 -4.22 2.10 0.41
N SER A 121 -3.40 1.79 1.41
CA SER A 121 -2.19 0.99 1.23
C SER A 121 -2.20 -0.30 2.03
N ILE A 122 -1.67 -1.37 1.44
CA ILE A 122 -1.54 -2.69 2.08
C ILE A 122 -0.12 -3.21 1.83
N HIS A 123 0.69 -3.29 2.87
CA HIS A 123 2.07 -3.74 2.80
C HIS A 123 2.22 -5.12 3.44
N ALA A 124 2.44 -6.15 2.62
CA ALA A 124 2.87 -7.46 3.10
C ALA A 124 4.38 -7.43 3.43
N CYS A 125 4.77 -7.90 4.62
CA CYS A 125 6.15 -7.86 5.09
C CYS A 125 6.57 -9.22 5.67
N ASN A 126 7.60 -9.87 5.13
CA ASN A 126 7.97 -11.23 5.58
C ASN A 126 8.63 -11.32 6.96
N SER A 127 9.16 -10.23 7.50
CA SER A 127 9.79 -10.22 8.82
C SER A 127 9.04 -9.32 9.81
N ASN A 128 8.71 -9.87 10.98
CA ASN A 128 8.14 -9.07 12.06
C ASN A 128 9.15 -8.02 12.53
N ASP A 129 8.77 -6.74 12.52
CA ASP A 129 9.56 -5.67 13.14
C ASP A 129 8.82 -5.04 14.33
N PHE A 130 8.98 -5.68 15.50
CA PHE A 130 8.34 -5.20 16.74
C PHE A 130 8.92 -3.89 17.27
N ARG A 131 10.07 -3.43 16.76
CA ARG A 131 10.67 -2.13 17.12
C ARG A 131 9.84 -0.96 16.61
N LYS A 132 8.99 -1.20 15.61
CA LYS A 132 8.01 -0.21 15.14
C LYS A 132 6.91 0.08 16.16
N ILE A 133 6.75 -0.75 17.20
CA ILE A 133 5.77 -0.53 18.26
C ILE A 133 6.45 0.07 19.48
N SER A 134 6.03 1.29 19.85
CA SER A 134 6.51 1.96 21.07
C SER A 134 5.71 1.49 22.30
N PHE A 135 5.92 0.25 22.75
CA PHE A 135 5.19 -0.32 23.88
C PHE A 135 5.34 0.49 25.18
N ASP A 136 4.23 0.67 25.91
CA ASP A 136 4.24 1.27 27.26
C ASP A 136 5.12 0.45 28.23
N LYS A 137 6.17 1.11 28.75
CA LYS A 137 7.15 0.54 29.68
C LYS A 137 6.53 0.03 30.99
N ASN A 138 5.41 0.61 31.44
CA ASN A 138 4.78 0.24 32.71
C ASN A 138 3.98 -1.07 32.61
N ILE A 139 3.40 -1.34 31.44
CA ILE A 139 2.67 -2.59 31.19
C ILE A 139 3.61 -3.79 31.16
N MET A 140 4.83 -3.59 30.63
CA MET A 140 5.88 -4.61 30.69
C MET A 140 6.12 -5.08 32.14
N LYS A 141 6.24 -4.16 33.11
CA LYS A 141 6.46 -4.51 34.51
C LYS A 141 5.32 -5.35 35.11
N LYS A 142 4.07 -5.06 34.74
CA LYS A 142 2.88 -5.75 35.26
C LYS A 142 2.76 -7.20 34.76
N TRP A 143 3.08 -7.45 33.49
CA TRP A 143 2.98 -8.81 32.90
C TRP A 143 4.22 -9.67 33.17
N LEU A 144 5.35 -9.05 33.50
CA LEU A 144 6.57 -9.74 33.92
C LEU A 144 6.48 -10.34 35.32
N ASN A 145 5.77 -9.69 36.24
CA ASN A 145 5.62 -10.20 37.61
C ASN A 145 4.75 -11.47 37.71
N THR A 146 3.90 -11.76 36.71
CA THR A 146 3.02 -12.95 36.75
C THR A 146 3.69 -14.26 36.36
N ASN A 147 4.93 -14.26 35.86
CA ASN A 147 5.70 -15.48 35.55
C ASN A 147 6.82 -15.78 36.55
N TRP A 148 6.92 -15.05 37.67
CA TRP A 148 8.03 -15.13 38.63
C TRP A 148 7.74 -16.08 39.81
N ILE A 149 7.24 -17.30 39.53
CA ILE A 149 6.97 -18.31 40.58
C ILE A 149 8.16 -19.26 40.82
N PHE A 150 9.25 -19.16 40.04
CA PHE A 150 10.49 -19.87 40.34
C PHE A 150 11.61 -18.87 40.64
N GLY A 151 11.95 -18.80 41.92
CA GLY A 151 12.92 -17.87 42.47
C GLY A 151 14.32 -18.10 41.92
N TRP A 152 14.92 -17.03 41.40
CA TRP A 152 16.32 -16.73 41.64
C TRP A 152 16.54 -15.23 41.54
N CYS A 153 17.10 -14.67 42.61
CA CYS A 153 17.66 -13.33 42.65
C CYS A 153 18.75 -13.20 41.59
N SER A 154 18.40 -12.60 40.45
CA SER A 154 19.38 -12.03 39.54
C SER A 154 18.82 -10.73 38.99
N ARG A 155 19.59 -9.66 39.23
CA ARG A 155 19.56 -8.32 38.64
C ARG A 155 18.45 -8.10 37.60
N GLN A 156 17.61 -7.08 37.81
CA GLN A 156 16.72 -6.48 36.81
C GLN A 156 17.47 -6.33 35.48
N ARG A 157 17.42 -7.34 34.62
CA ARG A 157 17.85 -7.21 33.22
C ARG A 157 16.72 -6.47 32.55
N ASP A 158 17.06 -5.37 31.88
CA ASP A 158 16.14 -4.65 31.01
C ASP A 158 15.45 -5.64 30.06
N TYR A 159 14.22 -6.00 30.41
CA TYR A 159 13.44 -6.93 29.62
C TYR A 159 12.98 -6.17 28.38
N ASN A 160 13.58 -6.51 27.24
CA ASN A 160 13.16 -5.99 25.95
C ASN A 160 12.00 -6.85 25.41
N ILE A 161 10.79 -6.28 25.42
CA ILE A 161 9.57 -6.93 24.91
C ILE A 161 9.65 -7.27 23.42
N GLU A 162 10.30 -6.43 22.61
CA GLU A 162 10.48 -6.67 21.18
C GLU A 162 11.25 -7.98 20.99
N LYS A 163 12.36 -8.16 21.73
CA LYS A 163 13.15 -9.40 21.70
C LYS A 163 12.34 -10.61 22.17
N HIS A 164 11.46 -10.44 23.17
CA HIS A 164 10.58 -11.51 23.62
C HIS A 164 9.56 -11.89 22.55
N LEU A 165 8.90 -10.90 21.93
CA LEU A 165 7.95 -11.11 20.84
C LEU A 165 8.63 -11.72 19.62
N SER A 166 9.83 -11.27 19.26
CA SER A 166 10.65 -11.88 18.20
C SER A 166 10.93 -13.34 18.48
N LYS A 167 11.35 -13.69 19.70
CA LYS A 167 11.61 -15.09 20.06
C LYS A 167 10.34 -15.94 20.04
N MET A 168 9.21 -15.39 20.50
CA MET A 168 7.93 -16.10 20.54
C MET A 168 7.36 -16.34 19.13
N ASN A 169 7.57 -15.38 18.23
CA ASN A 169 6.95 -15.36 16.91
C ASN A 169 7.90 -15.70 15.76
N LYS A 170 9.08 -16.29 16.06
CA LYS A 170 10.14 -16.55 15.08
C LYS A 170 9.77 -17.56 13.98
N ASP A 171 8.87 -18.50 14.27
CA ASP A 171 8.59 -19.64 13.39
C ASP A 171 7.32 -19.41 12.53
N PHE A 172 6.67 -18.25 12.64
CA PHE A 172 5.50 -17.94 11.83
C PHE A 172 5.91 -17.38 10.47
N LEU A 173 5.17 -17.81 9.44
CA LEU A 173 5.33 -17.34 8.07
C LEU A 173 4.26 -16.31 7.73
N LEU A 174 4.54 -15.44 6.76
CA LEU A 174 3.59 -14.40 6.35
C LEU A 174 2.34 -14.97 5.69
N LYS A 175 2.51 -15.99 4.83
CA LYS A 175 1.43 -16.49 3.97
C LYS A 175 0.14 -16.86 4.74
N PRO A 176 0.17 -17.67 5.82
CA PRO A 176 -1.05 -17.97 6.59
C PRO A 176 -1.76 -16.74 7.15
N THR A 177 -1.01 -15.73 7.58
CA THR A 177 -1.58 -14.48 8.10
C THR A 177 -2.15 -13.62 6.97
N ALA A 178 -1.47 -13.56 5.82
CA ALA A 178 -1.95 -12.87 4.64
C ALA A 178 -3.24 -13.53 4.09
N ASP A 179 -3.29 -14.87 4.02
CA ASP A 179 -4.50 -15.60 3.58
C ASP A 179 -5.71 -15.19 4.46
N LYS A 180 -5.58 -15.27 5.79
CA LYS A 180 -6.64 -14.83 6.72
C LYS A 180 -6.99 -13.35 6.59
N PHE A 181 -5.97 -12.49 6.40
CA PHE A 181 -6.18 -11.05 6.27
C PHE A 181 -7.02 -10.72 5.02
N TYR A 182 -6.66 -11.26 3.86
CA TYR A 182 -7.40 -11.00 2.63
C TYR A 182 -8.79 -11.66 2.64
N ASP A 183 -8.98 -12.80 3.32
CA ASP A 183 -10.31 -13.38 3.57
C ASP A 183 -11.21 -12.44 4.39
N GLY A 184 -10.66 -11.89 5.49
CA GLY A 184 -11.37 -10.94 6.34
C GLY A 184 -11.70 -9.64 5.61
N LEU A 185 -10.74 -9.09 4.85
CA LEU A 185 -10.92 -7.86 4.10
C LEU A 185 -11.97 -8.04 3.00
N GLU A 186 -11.91 -9.13 2.23
CA GLU A 186 -12.92 -9.46 1.22
C GLU A 186 -14.32 -9.53 1.86
N LYS A 187 -14.47 -10.24 2.99
CA LYS A 187 -15.75 -10.38 3.69
C LYS A 187 -16.32 -9.02 4.09
N ILE A 188 -15.49 -8.12 4.60
CA ILE A 188 -15.92 -6.77 4.97
C ILE A 188 -16.34 -5.97 3.73
N LEU A 189 -15.51 -5.93 2.70
CA LEU A 189 -15.77 -5.16 1.49
C LEU A 189 -17.02 -5.66 0.75
N ARG A 190 -17.20 -6.99 0.66
CA ARG A 190 -18.40 -7.64 0.10
C ARG A 190 -19.69 -7.29 0.86
N SER A 191 -19.59 -7.01 2.16
CA SER A 191 -20.75 -6.68 3.00
C SER A 191 -21.20 -5.22 2.92
N ARG A 192 -20.49 -4.39 2.13
CA ARG A 192 -20.84 -2.99 1.90
C ARG A 192 -21.98 -2.90 0.88
N ASP A 193 -22.83 -1.89 1.04
CA ASP A 193 -23.90 -1.57 0.08
C ASP A 193 -23.38 -0.88 -1.20
N SER A 194 -22.09 -0.55 -1.24
CA SER A 194 -21.45 0.14 -2.37
C SER A 194 -19.95 -0.17 -2.44
N LEU A 195 -19.40 -0.08 -3.66
CA LEU A 195 -17.97 -0.20 -3.92
C LEU A 195 -17.19 0.84 -3.10
N MET A 196 -16.01 0.45 -2.61
CA MET A 196 -15.11 1.38 -1.93
C MET A 196 -14.52 2.34 -2.95
N ARG A 197 -14.69 3.64 -2.71
CA ARG A 197 -14.14 4.71 -3.56
C ARG A 197 -12.84 5.20 -2.98
N LEU A 198 -11.81 5.33 -3.82
CA LEU A 198 -10.48 5.78 -3.39
C LEU A 198 -9.70 6.38 -4.57
N LYS A 199 -8.80 7.33 -4.31
CA LYS A 199 -7.98 7.97 -5.36
C LYS A 199 -6.66 7.25 -5.61
N CYS A 200 -5.98 6.80 -4.56
CA CYS A 200 -4.68 6.13 -4.65
C CYS A 200 -4.73 4.78 -3.93
N MET A 201 -4.16 3.75 -4.56
CA MET A 201 -3.99 2.45 -3.94
C MET A 201 -2.60 1.89 -4.17
N ALA A 202 -1.97 1.41 -3.11
CA ALA A 202 -0.73 0.67 -3.19
C ALA A 202 -0.87 -0.68 -2.47
N ALA A 203 -0.59 -1.79 -3.13
CA ALA A 203 -0.62 -3.11 -2.50
C ALA A 203 0.67 -3.90 -2.78
N GLN A 204 1.39 -4.23 -1.71
CA GLN A 204 2.44 -5.22 -1.74
C GLN A 204 1.86 -6.59 -1.40
N VAL A 205 1.92 -7.53 -2.34
CA VAL A 205 1.27 -8.84 -2.23
C VAL A 205 2.23 -9.99 -2.54
N ILE A 206 2.01 -11.13 -1.88
CA ILE A 206 2.78 -12.36 -2.11
C ILE A 206 2.38 -13.02 -3.43
N ILE A 207 1.09 -12.95 -3.77
CA ILE A 207 0.51 -13.49 -5.00
C ILE A 207 -0.56 -12.55 -5.56
N PRO A 208 -0.73 -12.46 -6.90
CA PRO A 208 -1.75 -11.60 -7.53
C PRO A 208 -3.18 -11.88 -7.06
N GLN A 209 -3.49 -13.13 -6.68
CA GLN A 209 -4.82 -13.53 -6.23
C GLN A 209 -5.32 -12.73 -5.02
N TYR A 210 -4.43 -12.22 -4.17
CA TYR A 210 -4.84 -11.39 -3.03
C TYR A 210 -5.46 -10.06 -3.46
N PHE A 211 -4.87 -9.38 -4.44
CA PHE A 211 -5.46 -8.16 -4.98
C PHE A 211 -6.74 -8.48 -5.77
N LEU A 212 -6.70 -9.50 -6.63
CA LEU A 212 -7.87 -9.92 -7.42
C LEU A 212 -9.08 -10.31 -6.56
N LYS A 213 -8.84 -10.74 -5.31
CA LYS A 213 -9.88 -11.08 -4.35
C LYS A 213 -10.65 -9.85 -3.85
N ILE A 214 -9.99 -8.71 -3.71
CA ILE A 214 -10.59 -7.48 -3.17
C ILE A 214 -10.98 -6.48 -4.26
N ALA A 215 -10.31 -6.51 -5.42
CA ALA A 215 -10.53 -5.58 -6.53
C ALA A 215 -12.01 -5.45 -6.96
N PRO A 216 -12.83 -6.52 -7.02
CA PRO A 216 -14.25 -6.42 -7.39
C PRO A 216 -15.11 -5.57 -6.44
N PHE A 217 -14.60 -5.23 -5.26
CA PHE A 217 -15.30 -4.42 -4.26
C PHE A 217 -14.79 -2.99 -4.17
N ILE A 218 -13.91 -2.59 -5.10
CA ILE A 218 -13.30 -1.27 -5.20
C ILE A 218 -13.78 -0.62 -6.51
N ASP A 219 -14.15 0.66 -6.45
CA ASP A 219 -14.54 1.44 -7.62
C ASP A 219 -13.30 1.90 -8.38
N LEU A 220 -12.81 1.07 -9.29
CA LEU A 220 -11.61 1.36 -10.09
C LEU A 220 -11.73 2.63 -10.93
N LYS A 221 -12.95 3.11 -11.22
CA LYS A 221 -13.18 4.40 -11.92
C LYS A 221 -12.67 5.60 -11.12
N THR A 222 -12.61 5.47 -9.80
CA THR A 222 -12.19 6.56 -8.91
C THR A 222 -10.68 6.61 -8.69
N ILE A 223 -9.97 5.53 -9.05
CA ILE A 223 -8.54 5.40 -8.84
C ILE A 223 -7.79 6.17 -9.91
N LYS A 224 -6.94 7.10 -9.48
CA LYS A 224 -5.96 7.78 -10.32
C LYS A 224 -4.64 7.03 -10.36
N TYR A 225 -4.20 6.51 -9.22
CA TYR A 225 -2.93 5.83 -9.03
C TYR A 225 -3.14 4.42 -8.47
N LEU A 226 -2.64 3.40 -9.17
CA LEU A 226 -2.60 2.02 -8.68
C LEU A 226 -1.18 1.47 -8.75
N GLU A 227 -0.62 1.09 -7.60
CA GLU A 227 0.65 0.38 -7.50
C GLU A 227 0.49 -1.02 -6.90
N LEU A 228 1.02 -2.02 -7.60
CA LEU A 228 1.02 -3.42 -7.18
C LEU A 228 2.45 -3.92 -7.17
N MET A 229 2.93 -4.34 -6.01
CA MET A 229 4.31 -4.77 -5.80
C MET A 229 4.34 -6.22 -5.35
N LYS A 230 5.21 -7.03 -5.93
CA LYS A 230 5.53 -8.35 -5.39
C LYS A 230 6.33 -8.19 -4.09
N GLU A 231 5.97 -8.96 -3.08
CA GLU A 231 6.77 -9.06 -1.85
C GLU A 231 8.09 -9.82 -2.16
N SER A 232 9.23 -9.22 -1.78
CA SER A 232 10.56 -9.54 -2.30
C SER A 232 11.25 -10.79 -1.74
N ASP A 233 10.78 -11.38 -0.63
CA ASP A 233 11.43 -12.56 -0.01
C ASP A 233 10.71 -13.88 -0.33
N VAL A 234 9.59 -13.82 -1.07
CA VAL A 234 8.91 -15.04 -1.53
C VAL A 234 9.67 -15.57 -2.73
N ALA A 235 10.19 -16.81 -2.59
CA ALA A 235 10.97 -17.55 -3.58
C ALA A 235 10.69 -17.11 -5.02
N ASN A 236 11.76 -16.91 -5.82
CA ASN A 236 11.83 -16.41 -7.22
C ASN A 236 10.98 -17.18 -8.25
N LYS A 237 9.76 -17.55 -7.89
CA LYS A 237 8.72 -17.98 -8.79
C LYS A 237 8.27 -16.76 -9.58
N GLU A 238 8.40 -16.87 -10.88
CA GLU A 238 7.76 -15.98 -11.83
C GLU A 238 6.24 -16.05 -11.60
N LEU A 239 5.67 -14.93 -11.20
CA LEU A 239 4.24 -14.77 -11.01
C LEU A 239 3.75 -13.77 -12.06
N LYS A 240 2.73 -14.16 -12.81
CA LYS A 240 2.15 -13.33 -13.86
C LYS A 240 0.89 -12.62 -13.38
N PHE A 241 0.64 -11.43 -13.90
CA PHE A 241 -0.54 -10.63 -13.55
C PHE A 241 -1.32 -10.13 -14.77
N ASP A 242 -1.57 -11.02 -15.72
CA ASP A 242 -2.33 -10.70 -16.93
C ASP A 242 -3.79 -10.34 -16.63
N LYS A 243 -4.37 -10.93 -15.58
CA LYS A 243 -5.79 -10.75 -15.21
C LYS A 243 -6.18 -9.33 -14.82
N ILE A 244 -5.24 -8.40 -14.66
CA ILE A 244 -5.58 -7.00 -14.37
C ILE A 244 -6.46 -6.40 -15.48
N VAL A 245 -6.24 -6.79 -16.75
CA VAL A 245 -7.01 -6.28 -17.89
C VAL A 245 -8.41 -6.88 -18.01
N GLU A 246 -8.75 -7.82 -17.13
CA GLU A 246 -10.09 -8.41 -17.03
C GLU A 246 -10.95 -7.72 -15.94
N LEU A 247 -10.37 -6.79 -15.17
CA LEU A 247 -11.09 -6.10 -14.10
C LEU A 247 -11.98 -4.98 -14.64
N ASP A 248 -13.21 -4.90 -14.12
CA ASP A 248 -14.17 -3.87 -14.53
C ASP A 248 -13.62 -2.45 -14.29
N ASN A 249 -13.53 -1.68 -15.37
CA ASN A 249 -13.05 -0.29 -15.39
C ASN A 249 -11.57 -0.10 -15.05
N TRP A 250 -10.74 -1.14 -15.23
CA TRP A 250 -9.29 -1.00 -15.14
C TRP A 250 -8.76 0.06 -16.13
N GLU A 251 -9.47 0.30 -17.24
CA GLU A 251 -9.10 1.31 -18.24
C GLU A 251 -9.10 2.74 -17.68
N CYS A 252 -9.91 3.01 -16.65
CA CYS A 252 -10.02 4.35 -16.04
C CYS A 252 -8.81 4.76 -15.19
N ILE A 253 -7.97 3.80 -14.79
CA ILE A 253 -6.76 4.06 -14.01
C ILE A 253 -5.78 4.86 -14.87
N GLN A 254 -5.24 5.97 -14.35
CA GLN A 254 -4.35 6.87 -15.09
C GLN A 254 -2.87 6.46 -14.96
N ASP A 255 -2.38 6.34 -13.72
CA ASP A 255 -1.05 5.84 -13.39
C ASP A 255 -1.15 4.39 -12.89
N LEU A 256 -0.57 3.47 -13.64
CA LEU A 256 -0.53 2.05 -13.32
C LEU A 256 0.91 1.56 -13.15
N ARG A 257 1.24 1.06 -11.96
CA ARG A 257 2.55 0.50 -11.64
C ARG A 257 2.43 -0.93 -11.16
N ILE A 258 3.04 -1.88 -11.86
CA ILE A 258 3.09 -3.29 -11.49
C ILE A 258 4.55 -3.72 -11.45
N LYS A 259 5.07 -3.97 -10.25
CA LYS A 259 6.48 -4.29 -9.99
C LYS A 259 6.64 -5.71 -9.49
N GLY A 260 7.54 -6.46 -10.11
CA GLY A 260 7.88 -7.83 -9.70
C GLY A 260 6.85 -8.90 -10.10
N PHE A 261 5.82 -8.53 -10.88
CA PHE A 261 4.94 -9.47 -11.57
C PHE A 261 5.15 -9.34 -13.07
N GLY A 262 5.28 -10.47 -13.76
CA GLY A 262 5.39 -10.51 -15.22
C GLY A 262 4.04 -10.27 -15.90
N ILE A 263 4.07 -9.61 -17.04
CA ILE A 263 2.92 -9.39 -17.91
C ILE A 263 3.24 -9.98 -19.28
N THR A 264 2.30 -10.74 -19.81
CA THR A 264 2.32 -11.30 -21.16
C THR A 264 1.28 -10.69 -22.08
N VAL A 265 0.40 -9.86 -21.52
CA VAL A 265 -0.53 -9.04 -22.29
C VAL A 265 0.26 -8.07 -23.19
N PRO A 266 -0.10 -7.94 -24.48
CA PRO A 266 0.54 -7.01 -25.40
C PRO A 266 0.52 -5.56 -24.90
N VAL A 267 1.60 -4.82 -25.11
CA VAL A 267 1.79 -3.48 -24.54
C VAL A 267 0.74 -2.49 -25.03
N GLU A 268 0.18 -2.72 -26.22
CA GLU A 268 -0.87 -1.92 -26.86
C GLU A 268 -2.09 -1.74 -25.97
N LYS A 269 -2.41 -2.78 -25.18
CA LYS A 269 -3.53 -2.70 -24.25
C LYS A 269 -3.33 -1.65 -23.17
N PHE A 270 -2.10 -1.25 -22.86
CA PHE A 270 -1.76 -0.30 -21.80
C PHE A 270 -1.47 1.11 -22.32
N LEU A 271 -1.55 1.38 -23.62
CA LEU A 271 -1.16 2.68 -24.19
C LEU A 271 -2.19 3.80 -23.96
N HIS A 272 -3.29 3.51 -23.26
CA HIS A 272 -4.29 4.50 -22.85
C HIS A 272 -4.03 5.07 -21.44
N LYS A 273 -2.91 4.73 -20.81
CA LYS A 273 -2.49 5.23 -19.49
C LYS A 273 -1.70 6.52 -19.64
N SER A 274 -1.82 7.45 -18.70
CA SER A 274 -0.94 8.64 -18.70
C SER A 274 0.45 8.27 -18.20
N SER A 275 0.51 7.39 -17.20
CA SER A 275 1.73 6.87 -16.60
C SER A 275 1.67 5.35 -16.50
N LEU A 276 2.78 4.67 -16.83
CA LEU A 276 2.84 3.21 -16.83
C LEU A 276 4.21 2.71 -16.37
N LYS A 277 4.23 1.79 -15.39
CA LYS A 277 5.45 1.06 -15.02
C LYS A 277 5.17 -0.42 -14.88
N ILE A 278 5.66 -1.26 -15.80
CA ILE A 278 5.38 -2.69 -15.82
C ILE A 278 6.61 -3.53 -16.15
N SER A 279 6.53 -4.83 -15.92
CA SER A 279 7.52 -5.81 -16.36
C SER A 279 6.89 -6.80 -17.32
N ILE A 280 7.40 -6.89 -18.55
CA ILE A 280 6.91 -7.81 -19.58
C ILE A 280 7.94 -8.89 -19.92
N SER A 281 7.50 -10.04 -20.43
CA SER A 281 8.44 -11.11 -20.80
C SER A 281 9.29 -10.74 -22.00
N THR A 282 8.66 -10.26 -23.08
CA THR A 282 9.36 -9.94 -24.32
C THR A 282 8.95 -8.56 -24.82
N ILE A 283 9.93 -7.75 -25.22
CA ILE A 283 9.71 -6.48 -25.93
C ILE A 283 10.39 -6.52 -27.30
N SER A 284 9.73 -5.97 -28.30
CA SER A 284 10.25 -5.78 -29.65
C SER A 284 10.47 -4.30 -29.98
N MET A 285 11.20 -4.02 -31.05
CA MET A 285 11.33 -2.63 -31.53
C MET A 285 10.02 -2.09 -32.13
N GLU A 286 9.12 -2.95 -32.60
CA GLU A 286 7.78 -2.52 -33.00
C GLU A 286 7.01 -1.97 -31.79
N ASP A 287 7.13 -2.61 -30.63
CA ASP A 287 6.54 -2.14 -29.37
C ASP A 287 7.13 -0.79 -28.94
N VAL A 288 8.46 -0.65 -28.99
CA VAL A 288 9.17 0.59 -28.61
C VAL A 288 8.75 1.75 -29.51
N LEU A 289 8.73 1.55 -30.82
CA LEU A 289 8.31 2.57 -31.79
C LEU A 289 6.83 2.90 -31.68
N LEU A 290 6.00 1.93 -31.31
CA LEU A 290 4.58 2.16 -31.06
C LEU A 290 4.35 3.04 -29.83
N ILE A 291 5.06 2.79 -28.73
CA ILE A 291 5.01 3.64 -27.53
C ILE A 291 5.49 5.06 -27.89
N GLN A 292 6.65 5.17 -28.55
CA GLN A 292 7.18 6.44 -29.03
C GLN A 292 6.16 7.22 -29.86
N THR A 293 5.54 6.57 -30.85
CA THR A 293 4.54 7.18 -31.73
C THR A 293 3.34 7.70 -30.94
N ASN A 294 2.88 6.97 -29.92
CA ASN A 294 1.79 7.44 -29.08
C ASN A 294 2.16 8.68 -28.26
N PHE A 295 3.36 8.74 -27.68
CA PHE A 295 3.84 9.93 -26.99
C PHE A 295 3.86 11.16 -27.91
N LEU A 296 4.44 11.00 -29.11
CA LEU A 296 4.54 12.09 -30.09
C LEU A 296 3.17 12.56 -30.60
N ASN A 297 2.18 11.66 -30.72
CA ASN A 297 0.83 12.00 -31.16
C ASN A 297 -0.02 12.69 -30.08
N SER A 298 0.35 12.61 -28.79
CA SER A 298 -0.43 13.19 -27.68
C SER A 298 0.44 13.69 -26.53
N PRO A 299 1.27 14.74 -26.78
CA PRO A 299 2.32 15.18 -25.86
C PRO A 299 1.86 15.86 -24.57
N SER A 300 0.56 16.11 -24.43
CA SER A 300 -0.06 16.65 -23.22
C SER A 300 -0.74 15.58 -22.35
N PHE A 301 -0.88 14.36 -22.85
CA PHE A 301 -1.58 13.27 -22.16
C PHE A 301 -0.62 12.34 -21.41
N PHE A 302 0.49 11.98 -22.04
CA PHE A 302 1.48 11.05 -21.48
C PHE A 302 2.44 11.77 -20.55
N GLU A 303 2.80 11.13 -19.44
CA GLU A 303 3.74 11.62 -18.43
C GLU A 303 5.03 10.79 -18.49
N GLU A 304 4.96 9.52 -18.09
CA GLU A 304 6.11 8.61 -18.04
C GLU A 304 5.71 7.15 -18.31
N TYR A 305 6.45 6.47 -19.18
CA TYR A 305 6.38 5.01 -19.33
C TYR A 305 7.72 4.38 -18.96
N THR A 306 7.73 3.36 -18.11
CA THR A 306 8.89 2.50 -17.84
C THR A 306 8.52 1.04 -18.07
N ILE A 307 9.11 0.41 -19.07
CA ILE A 307 8.85 -0.99 -19.44
C ILE A 307 10.11 -1.81 -19.15
N HIS A 308 10.07 -2.58 -18.07
CA HIS A 308 11.08 -3.60 -17.81
C HIS A 308 10.81 -4.83 -18.67
N TYR A 309 11.85 -5.52 -19.13
CA TYR A 309 11.72 -6.70 -19.97
C TYR A 309 12.64 -7.85 -19.52
N GLU A 310 12.23 -9.09 -19.79
CA GLU A 310 13.12 -10.26 -19.60
C GLU A 310 13.99 -10.49 -20.84
N HIS A 311 13.38 -10.37 -22.04
CA HIS A 311 14.01 -10.54 -23.33
C HIS A 311 13.67 -9.40 -24.30
N LEU A 312 14.69 -8.88 -24.99
CA LEU A 312 14.57 -7.96 -26.12
C LEU A 312 14.80 -8.78 -27.40
N THR A 313 13.88 -8.68 -28.37
CA THR A 313 13.97 -9.49 -29.61
C THR A 313 15.04 -9.01 -30.57
N THR A 314 15.40 -7.73 -30.50
CA THR A 314 16.37 -7.07 -31.37
C THR A 314 17.73 -7.01 -30.68
N ASP A 315 18.81 -7.10 -31.45
CA ASP A 315 20.14 -6.92 -30.87
C ASP A 315 20.30 -5.50 -30.33
N VAL A 316 20.95 -5.36 -29.17
CA VAL A 316 21.19 -4.06 -28.54
C VAL A 316 22.05 -3.16 -29.43
N ASP A 317 22.93 -3.75 -30.24
CA ASP A 317 23.78 -3.04 -31.18
C ASP A 317 22.99 -2.48 -32.38
N GLU A 318 21.79 -3.01 -32.65
CA GLU A 318 20.92 -2.53 -33.73
C GLU A 318 20.02 -1.36 -33.29
N LEU A 319 19.88 -1.10 -31.98
CA LEU A 319 18.99 -0.06 -31.45
C LEU A 319 19.32 1.32 -32.03
N ASP A 320 20.60 1.65 -32.13
CA ASP A 320 21.08 2.95 -32.60
C ASP A 320 20.79 3.15 -34.09
N SER A 321 20.76 2.05 -34.86
CA SER A 321 20.39 2.10 -36.28
C SER A 321 18.89 2.38 -36.50
N ILE A 322 18.06 2.04 -35.51
CA ILE A 322 16.59 2.17 -35.55
C ILE A 322 16.15 3.50 -34.94
N LEU A 323 16.67 3.83 -33.76
CA LEU A 323 16.30 5.02 -32.98
C LEU A 323 17.16 6.25 -33.34
N GLY A 324 18.28 6.03 -34.04
CA GLY A 324 19.17 7.10 -34.48
C GLY A 324 20.21 7.49 -33.44
N TYR A 325 20.57 8.78 -33.44
CA TYR A 325 21.64 9.30 -32.58
C TYR A 325 21.25 9.25 -31.10
N PHE A 326 22.18 8.77 -30.27
CA PHE A 326 22.03 8.73 -28.81
C PHE A 326 23.17 9.44 -28.09
N THR A 327 22.91 9.77 -26.83
CA THR A 327 23.92 10.16 -25.85
C THR A 327 24.04 9.10 -24.77
N ASP A 328 25.25 8.85 -24.28
CA ASP A 328 25.48 7.99 -23.12
C ASP A 328 25.37 8.78 -21.82
N ALA A 329 24.54 8.30 -20.88
CA ALA A 329 24.42 8.87 -19.54
C ALA A 329 24.31 7.73 -18.52
N TYR A 330 25.29 7.61 -17.60
CA TYR A 330 25.22 6.70 -16.45
C TYR A 330 24.78 5.25 -16.75
N GLU A 331 25.36 4.61 -17.77
CA GLU A 331 25.01 3.24 -18.25
C GLU A 331 23.66 3.12 -18.99
N GLU A 332 23.07 4.26 -19.35
CA GLU A 332 21.89 4.35 -20.22
C GLU A 332 22.26 4.95 -21.58
N LYS A 333 21.62 4.44 -22.63
CA LYS A 333 21.54 5.12 -23.92
C LYS A 333 20.30 6.00 -23.93
N CYS A 334 20.44 7.27 -24.31
CA CYS A 334 19.34 8.23 -24.38
C CYS A 334 19.15 8.75 -25.81
N TRP A 335 17.93 8.70 -26.33
CA TRP A 335 17.53 9.27 -27.62
C TRP A 335 16.52 10.39 -27.39
N GLY A 336 16.78 11.57 -27.95
CA GLY A 336 15.90 12.75 -27.85
C GLY A 336 15.18 13.04 -29.16
N TYR A 337 13.88 13.31 -29.07
CA TYR A 337 13.02 13.67 -30.20
C TYR A 337 12.27 14.96 -29.91
N ALA A 338 12.73 16.06 -30.49
CA ALA A 338 12.08 17.36 -30.37
C ALA A 338 10.72 17.35 -31.09
N ILE A 339 9.69 17.90 -30.45
CA ILE A 339 8.39 18.11 -31.10
C ILE A 339 8.37 19.49 -31.76
N PRO A 340 8.12 19.58 -33.08
CA PRO A 340 8.00 20.87 -33.75
C PRO A 340 6.98 21.77 -33.06
N GLU A 341 7.31 23.07 -32.96
CA GLU A 341 6.42 24.09 -32.40
C GLU A 341 6.17 24.01 -30.88
N THR A 342 6.94 23.18 -30.16
CA THR A 342 6.94 23.12 -28.68
C THR A 342 8.36 23.08 -28.13
N ASP A 343 8.52 23.46 -26.86
CA ASP A 343 9.79 23.30 -26.13
C ASP A 343 9.95 21.89 -25.52
N LYS A 344 9.10 20.94 -25.92
CA LYS A 344 9.11 19.57 -25.39
C LYS A 344 10.00 18.67 -26.26
N THR A 345 10.86 17.91 -25.57
CA THR A 345 11.60 16.81 -26.16
C THR A 345 11.15 15.50 -25.54
N LEU A 346 10.74 14.54 -26.36
CA LEU A 346 10.53 13.16 -25.90
C LEU A 346 11.91 12.52 -25.73
N GLU A 347 12.18 12.01 -24.55
CA GLU A 347 13.38 11.25 -24.26
C GLU A 347 13.02 9.77 -24.13
N ILE A 348 13.76 8.93 -24.86
CA ILE A 348 13.75 7.48 -24.70
C ILE A 348 15.07 7.09 -24.05
N ARG A 349 15.03 6.42 -22.90
CA ARG A 349 16.22 5.89 -22.22
C ARG A 349 16.19 4.38 -22.22
N HIS A 350 17.34 3.75 -22.42
CA HIS A 350 17.48 2.29 -22.39
C HIS A 350 18.65 1.87 -21.51
N SER A 351 18.41 0.91 -20.62
CA SER A 351 19.47 0.25 -19.85
C SER A 351 19.48 -1.24 -20.15
N SER A 352 20.56 -1.72 -20.77
CA SER A 352 20.77 -3.15 -21.02
C SER A 352 21.05 -3.94 -19.73
N SER A 353 21.78 -3.34 -18.78
CA SER A 353 22.12 -3.97 -17.50
C SER A 353 20.90 -4.17 -16.62
N HIS A 354 20.01 -3.17 -16.59
CA HIS A 354 18.78 -3.20 -15.79
C HIS A 354 17.53 -3.62 -16.58
N ARG A 355 17.68 -3.86 -17.89
CA ARG A 355 16.67 -4.35 -18.84
C ARG A 355 15.36 -3.55 -18.81
N TYR A 356 15.42 -2.29 -19.21
CA TYR A 356 14.23 -1.47 -19.42
C TYR A 356 14.37 -0.44 -20.52
N PHE A 357 13.21 0.03 -20.99
CA PHE A 357 13.05 1.31 -21.68
C PHE A 357 12.23 2.27 -20.82
N THR A 358 12.62 3.54 -20.82
CA THR A 358 11.86 4.64 -20.21
C THR A 358 11.54 5.68 -21.28
N PHE A 359 10.33 6.24 -21.25
CA PHE A 359 9.83 7.27 -22.15
C PHE A 359 9.30 8.41 -21.28
N THR A 360 9.88 9.59 -21.39
CA THR A 360 9.55 10.76 -20.57
C THR A 360 9.68 12.04 -21.37
N TRP A 361 8.99 13.09 -20.96
CA TRP A 361 9.27 14.43 -21.47
C TRP A 361 10.44 15.02 -20.68
N ASP A 362 11.45 15.52 -21.40
CA ASP A 362 12.46 16.39 -20.80
C ASP A 362 11.80 17.76 -20.59
N GLU A 363 11.42 18.04 -19.34
CA GLU A 363 11.17 19.40 -18.91
C GLU A 363 12.52 19.91 -18.41
N GLU A 364 13.14 20.86 -19.12
CA GLU A 364 14.30 21.58 -18.59
C GLU A 364 13.92 22.10 -17.18
N GLU A 365 14.35 21.42 -16.11
CA GLU A 365 14.49 22.10 -14.83
C GLU A 365 15.44 23.25 -15.13
N PRO A 366 15.07 24.52 -14.83
CA PRO A 366 15.97 25.62 -15.08
C PRO A 366 17.19 25.36 -14.21
N PHE A 367 18.29 24.92 -14.84
CA PHE A 367 19.59 24.87 -14.24
C PHE A 367 19.80 26.25 -13.63
N SER A 368 19.68 26.34 -12.29
CA SER A 368 20.21 27.45 -11.56
C SER A 368 21.68 27.49 -11.95
N ARG A 369 22.04 28.46 -12.80
CA ARG A 369 23.42 28.93 -12.92
C ARG A 369 23.89 29.10 -11.49
N SER A 370 24.70 28.17 -11.01
CA SER A 370 25.66 28.46 -9.97
C SER A 370 26.63 29.42 -10.64
N GLU A 371 26.28 30.70 -10.61
CA GLU A 371 27.26 31.75 -10.75
C GLU A 371 28.30 31.50 -9.66
N ASP A 372 29.53 31.29 -10.13
CA ASP A 372 30.74 31.48 -9.36
C ASP A 372 30.59 32.73 -8.49
N ILE A 373 30.63 32.56 -7.17
CA ILE A 373 31.06 33.63 -6.28
C ILE A 373 32.11 33.01 -5.34
N ASP A 374 33.36 33.28 -5.72
CA ASP A 374 34.53 33.29 -4.84
C ASP A 374 34.23 34.02 -3.52
N PHE A 375 34.50 33.38 -2.38
CA PHE A 375 35.56 33.75 -1.42
C PHE A 375 35.57 32.80 -0.21
#